data_AF-A0A527ZMK3-F1
#
_entry.id   AF-A0A527ZMK3-F1
#
_cell.length_a   1.000
_cell.length_b   1.000
_cell.length_c   1.000
_cell.angle_alpha   90.00
_cell.angle_beta   90.00
_cell.angle_gamma   90.00
#
_symmetry.space_group_name_H-M   'P 1'
#
loop_
_entity.id
_entity.type
_entity.pdbx_description
1 polymer ?
#
loop_
_entity_poly.entity_id
_entity_poly.type
_entity_poly.pdbx_seq_one_letter_code
_entity_poly.pdbx_strand_id
1 'polypeptide(L)'
;VGEGKTADGKKPRVWHSNKRPTSKAKAKVAKQLEFIEPCLATLQRDAPPGKEWLHEVKFDGYRMQAQLAGTKVRLLTRTGLDWTDKFGGAIVAELKRLKCTDAIIDGEIVVLADSGISSFALLQADLSAGRTDRFLYYVFDLMRLDGQDLRKEPLVERKQALQDLLGKQPGSSAVRFSDHFAEPGKVMLEHACRMGLEGIVSKRADAPYRSGRGLSWVKSKCTLRQEFVIGGYLPSEKTGRGLRSLLVGYHEGGKLHYA
;
A
#
# COMPACT_ATOMS: atom_id res chain seq x y z
N VAL A 1 -6.89 -1.90 -42.97
CA VAL A 1 -7.64 -3.05 -43.51
C VAL A 1 -7.64 -4.13 -42.45
N GLY A 2 -8.82 -4.54 -41.97
CA GLY A 2 -9.00 -5.59 -40.97
C GLY A 2 -9.65 -5.13 -39.65
N GLU A 3 -10.93 -4.72 -39.69
CA GLU A 3 -11.75 -4.56 -38.48
C GLU A 3 -12.20 -5.94 -37.98
N GLY A 4 -11.74 -6.34 -36.80
CA GLY A 4 -12.24 -7.52 -36.10
C GLY A 4 -13.57 -7.22 -35.40
N LYS A 5 -14.65 -7.83 -35.91
CA LYS A 5 -15.98 -7.85 -35.26
C LYS A 5 -15.98 -8.83 -34.09
N THR A 6 -16.62 -8.44 -32.98
CA THR A 6 -17.04 -9.34 -31.89
C THR A 6 -18.46 -9.87 -32.14
N ALA A 7 -18.78 -11.02 -31.53
CA ALA A 7 -19.92 -11.88 -31.84
C ALA A 7 -21.30 -11.43 -31.31
N ASP A 8 -21.43 -10.25 -30.72
CA ASP A 8 -22.74 -9.68 -30.33
C ASP A 8 -22.82 -8.24 -30.81
N GLY A 9 -23.58 -8.00 -31.87
CA GLY A 9 -23.65 -6.77 -32.68
C GLY A 9 -24.14 -5.49 -31.97
N LYS A 10 -23.58 -5.12 -30.83
CA LYS A 10 -23.77 -3.80 -30.20
C LYS A 10 -22.46 -3.01 -30.21
N LYS A 11 -22.47 -1.87 -30.90
CA LYS A 11 -21.36 -0.91 -30.91
C LYS A 11 -21.11 -0.38 -29.48
N PRO A 12 -19.86 -0.28 -29.00
CA PRO A 12 -19.56 0.43 -27.76
C PRO A 12 -19.94 1.91 -27.92
N ARG A 13 -20.64 2.46 -26.93
CA ARG A 13 -20.98 3.90 -26.88
C ARG A 13 -19.71 4.69 -26.57
N VAL A 14 -18.98 5.07 -27.62
CA VAL A 14 -17.92 6.07 -27.54
C VAL A 14 -18.59 7.42 -27.28
N TRP A 15 -18.39 7.98 -26.09
CA TRP A 15 -18.88 9.32 -25.75
C TRP A 15 -17.87 10.36 -26.23
N HIS A 16 -18.23 11.14 -27.26
CA HIS A 16 -17.47 12.31 -27.69
C HIS A 16 -17.97 13.54 -26.94
N SER A 17 -17.17 14.08 -26.03
CA SER A 17 -17.45 15.39 -25.44
C SER A 17 -17.12 16.46 -26.47
N ASN A 18 -18.14 17.13 -27.00
CA ASN A 18 -17.98 18.26 -27.89
C ASN A 18 -18.33 19.55 -27.11
N LYS A 19 -17.40 20.02 -26.29
CA LYS A 19 -17.44 21.37 -25.71
C LYS A 19 -16.05 22.01 -25.82
N ARG A 20 -15.97 23.12 -26.56
CA ARG A 20 -14.79 23.98 -26.61
C ARG A 20 -14.57 24.62 -25.22
N PRO A 21 -13.34 24.64 -24.68
CA PRO A 21 -13.09 25.30 -23.41
C PRO A 21 -12.92 26.81 -23.66
N THR A 22 -13.99 27.58 -23.44
CA THR A 22 -13.90 29.04 -23.29
C THR A 22 -13.97 29.40 -21.81
N SER A 23 -12.83 29.84 -21.28
CA SER A 23 -12.62 30.85 -20.23
C SER A 23 -11.49 30.43 -19.28
N LYS A 24 -10.54 31.35 -19.07
CA LYS A 24 -9.47 31.21 -18.08
C LYS A 24 -10.10 31.17 -16.69
N ALA A 25 -10.25 29.96 -16.14
CA ALA A 25 -10.71 29.80 -14.77
C ALA A 25 -9.66 30.35 -13.80
N LYS A 26 -10.06 31.32 -12.96
CA LYS A 26 -9.27 31.73 -11.79
C LYS A 26 -9.00 30.49 -10.94
N ALA A 27 -7.74 30.26 -10.59
CA ALA A 27 -7.33 29.12 -9.77
C ALA A 27 -8.08 29.14 -8.44
N LYS A 28 -9.10 28.28 -8.33
CA LYS A 28 -9.85 28.06 -7.09
C LYS A 28 -8.83 27.51 -6.09
N VAL A 29 -8.71 28.14 -4.92
CA VAL A 29 -7.88 27.63 -3.81
C VAL A 29 -8.29 26.18 -3.60
N ALA A 30 -7.38 25.25 -3.86
CA ALA A 30 -7.68 23.83 -3.78
C ALA A 30 -8.15 23.50 -2.36
N LYS A 31 -9.39 23.05 -2.22
CA LYS A 31 -9.99 22.67 -0.94
C LYS A 31 -9.15 21.52 -0.37
N GLN A 32 -8.75 21.63 0.90
CA GLN A 32 -8.00 20.58 1.57
C GLN A 32 -8.84 19.30 1.61
N LEU A 33 -8.21 18.17 1.28
CA LEU A 33 -8.86 16.87 1.27
C LEU A 33 -8.99 16.35 2.70
N GLU A 34 -10.15 15.79 3.01
CA GLU A 34 -10.39 15.15 4.31
C GLU A 34 -9.59 13.85 4.39
N PHE A 35 -9.01 13.59 5.58
CA PHE A 35 -8.30 12.34 5.84
C PHE A 35 -9.29 11.18 5.85
N ILE A 36 -8.94 10.11 5.14
CA ILE A 36 -9.73 8.88 5.12
C ILE A 36 -9.03 7.86 6.02
N GLU A 37 -9.72 7.34 7.04
CA GLU A 37 -9.12 6.31 7.88
C GLU A 37 -8.76 5.06 7.06
N PRO A 38 -7.58 4.44 7.29
CA PRO A 38 -7.17 3.30 6.47
C PRO A 38 -8.08 2.07 6.63
N CYS A 39 -8.25 1.32 5.54
CA CYS A 39 -8.74 -0.05 5.59
C CYS A 39 -7.68 -0.95 6.24
N LEU A 40 -8.05 -1.70 7.28
CA LEU A 40 -7.14 -2.52 8.07
C LEU A 40 -7.35 -4.01 7.81
N ALA A 41 -6.27 -4.69 7.42
CA ALA A 41 -6.28 -6.12 7.18
C ALA A 41 -6.38 -6.95 8.47
N THR A 42 -7.21 -7.98 8.45
CA THR A 42 -7.35 -8.99 9.52
C THR A 42 -6.28 -10.07 9.38
N LEU A 43 -5.63 -10.46 10.48
CA LEU A 43 -4.63 -11.53 10.45
C LEU A 43 -5.33 -12.88 10.28
N GLN A 44 -4.89 -13.67 9.31
CA GLN A 44 -5.26 -15.08 9.21
C GLN A 44 -3.99 -15.94 9.07
N ARG A 45 -4.10 -17.19 9.48
CA ARG A 45 -3.01 -18.17 9.38
C ARG A 45 -2.70 -18.48 7.91
N ASP A 46 -3.76 -18.78 7.17
CA ASP A 46 -3.68 -19.22 5.79
C ASP A 46 -4.15 -18.09 4.86
N ALA A 47 -3.63 -18.05 3.63
CA ALA A 47 -4.16 -17.17 2.61
C ALA A 47 -5.51 -17.71 2.10
N PRO A 48 -6.54 -16.87 1.92
CA PRO A 48 -7.82 -17.33 1.46
C PRO A 48 -7.71 -17.97 0.06
N PRO A 49 -8.41 -19.09 -0.18
CA PRO A 49 -8.56 -19.65 -1.52
C PRO A 49 -9.60 -18.86 -2.31
N GLY A 50 -9.60 -19.00 -3.64
CA GLY A 50 -10.65 -18.50 -4.52
C GLY A 50 -10.18 -17.40 -5.47
N LYS A 51 -10.87 -17.29 -6.61
CA LYS A 51 -10.55 -16.35 -7.70
C LYS A 51 -11.01 -14.92 -7.41
N GLU A 52 -11.80 -14.74 -6.36
CA GLU A 52 -12.32 -13.46 -5.91
C GLU A 52 -11.32 -12.69 -5.02
N TRP A 53 -10.13 -13.24 -4.80
CA TRP A 53 -9.05 -12.63 -4.05
C TRP A 53 -7.91 -12.20 -4.96
N LEU A 54 -7.39 -11.01 -4.69
CA LEU A 54 -6.17 -10.49 -5.26
C LEU A 54 -5.09 -10.53 -4.16
N HIS A 55 -3.94 -11.10 -4.48
CA HIS A 55 -2.83 -11.26 -3.54
C HIS A 55 -1.73 -10.25 -3.85
N GLU A 56 -1.34 -9.45 -2.88
CA GLU A 56 -0.25 -8.48 -2.97
C GLU A 56 0.86 -8.83 -1.99
N VAL A 57 2.10 -8.44 -2.32
CA VAL A 57 3.22 -8.54 -1.38
C VAL A 57 2.92 -7.70 -0.14
N LYS A 58 3.12 -8.28 1.05
CA LYS A 58 3.07 -7.51 2.29
C LYS A 58 4.40 -6.79 2.48
N PHE A 59 4.41 -5.50 2.21
CA PHE A 59 5.53 -4.63 2.56
C PHE A 59 5.65 -4.43 4.07
N ASP A 60 6.88 -4.19 4.51
CA ASP A 60 7.20 -3.79 5.88
C ASP A 60 7.74 -2.35 5.88
N GLY A 61 6.92 -1.42 6.35
CA GLY A 61 7.17 0.01 6.21
C GLY A 61 6.25 0.90 7.04
N TYR A 62 6.10 2.14 6.59
CA TYR A 62 5.11 3.08 7.12
C TYR A 62 3.95 3.23 6.15
N ARG A 63 2.74 2.88 6.62
CA ARG A 63 1.49 3.14 5.91
C ARG A 63 1.27 4.65 5.75
N MET A 64 1.14 5.09 4.51
CA MET A 64 0.93 6.49 4.15
C MET A 64 -0.29 6.68 3.24
N GLN A 65 -0.95 7.81 3.42
CA GLN A 65 -1.98 8.32 2.52
C GLN A 65 -1.45 9.58 1.84
N ALA A 66 -1.30 9.51 0.52
CA ALA A 66 -0.96 10.68 -0.28
C ALA A 66 -2.24 11.43 -0.67
N GLN A 67 -2.30 12.72 -0.36
CA GLN A 67 -3.36 13.62 -0.81
C GLN A 67 -2.79 14.61 -1.81
N LEU A 68 -3.36 14.63 -3.01
CA LEU A 68 -3.00 15.53 -4.09
C LEU A 68 -4.15 16.51 -4.31
N ALA A 69 -3.87 17.81 -4.27
CA ALA A 69 -4.87 18.85 -4.52
C ALA A 69 -4.21 20.00 -5.31
N GLY A 70 -4.38 19.99 -6.63
CA GLY A 70 -3.60 20.83 -7.54
C GLY A 70 -2.10 20.54 -7.39
N THR A 71 -1.31 21.56 -7.06
CA THR A 71 0.15 21.43 -6.89
C THR A 71 0.58 21.02 -5.48
N LYS A 72 -0.37 20.92 -4.54
CA LYS A 72 -0.10 20.54 -3.15
C LYS A 72 -0.17 19.03 -2.99
N VAL A 73 0.86 18.47 -2.35
CA VAL A 73 0.94 17.06 -1.97
C VAL A 73 1.12 17.00 -0.47
N ARG A 74 0.39 16.10 0.18
CA ARG A 74 0.56 15.77 1.60
C ARG A 74 0.74 14.27 1.75
N LEU A 75 1.65 13.85 2.62
CA LEU A 75 1.84 12.46 3.02
C LEU A 75 1.38 12.30 4.47
N LEU A 76 0.24 11.67 4.67
CA LEU A 76 -0.37 11.49 5.97
C LEU A 76 -0.11 10.09 6.51
N THR A 77 0.32 10.00 7.75
CA THR A 77 0.50 8.72 8.44
C THR A 77 -0.83 8.00 8.61
N ARG A 78 -0.77 6.73 9.05
CA ARG A 78 -1.94 5.93 9.43
C ARG A 78 -2.94 6.63 10.36
N THR A 79 -2.50 7.60 11.19
CA THR A 79 -3.34 8.36 12.13
C THR A 79 -3.59 9.80 11.69
N GLY A 80 -3.28 10.15 10.43
CA GLY A 80 -3.56 11.47 9.85
C GLY A 80 -2.52 12.55 10.13
N LEU A 81 -1.40 12.22 10.79
CA LEU A 81 -0.30 13.18 11.00
C LEU A 81 0.41 13.48 9.68
N ASP A 82 0.69 14.76 9.42
CA ASP A 82 1.38 15.20 8.21
C ASP A 82 2.89 14.99 8.33
N TRP A 83 3.42 14.03 7.57
CA TRP A 83 4.83 13.66 7.52
C TRP A 83 5.43 13.99 6.14
N THR A 84 4.86 14.96 5.43
CA THR A 84 5.34 15.37 4.10
C THR A 84 6.82 15.75 4.12
N ASP A 85 7.28 16.46 5.15
CA ASP A 85 8.68 16.88 5.24
C ASP A 85 9.64 15.73 5.58
N LYS A 86 9.13 14.66 6.21
CA LYS A 86 9.92 13.49 6.59
C LYS A 86 10.19 12.55 5.41
N PHE A 87 9.21 12.40 4.53
CA PHE A 87 9.30 11.53 3.34
C PHE A 87 9.26 12.33 2.03
N GLY A 88 9.56 13.63 2.13
CA GLY A 88 9.61 14.55 0.99
C GLY A 88 10.72 14.19 0.00
N GLY A 89 10.92 15.04 -1.00
CA GLY A 89 11.92 14.82 -2.04
C GLY A 89 11.33 14.07 -3.23
N ALA A 90 11.90 12.91 -3.59
CA ALA A 90 11.57 12.20 -4.83
C ALA A 90 10.09 11.78 -4.90
N ILE A 91 9.52 11.27 -3.80
CA ILE A 91 8.11 10.85 -3.72
C ILE A 91 7.17 12.03 -4.00
N VAL A 92 7.33 13.15 -3.28
CA VAL A 92 6.50 14.34 -3.47
C VAL A 92 6.68 14.92 -4.87
N ALA A 93 7.90 14.94 -5.40
CA ALA A 93 8.17 15.41 -6.75
C ALA A 93 7.47 14.57 -7.82
N GLU A 94 7.40 13.25 -7.64
CA GLU A 94 6.67 12.35 -8.54
C GLU A 94 5.16 12.51 -8.44
N LEU A 95 4.61 12.55 -7.23
CA LEU A 95 3.17 12.75 -7.01
C LEU A 95 2.69 14.08 -7.62
N LYS A 96 3.49 15.15 -7.55
CA LYS A 96 3.18 16.45 -8.17
C LYS A 96 3.08 16.40 -9.70
N ARG A 97 3.66 15.39 -10.36
CA ARG A 97 3.63 15.24 -11.82
C ARG A 97 2.44 14.43 -12.32
N LEU A 98 1.69 13.79 -11.42
CA LEU A 98 0.49 13.06 -11.80
C LEU A 98 -0.55 14.01 -12.39
N LYS A 99 -1.12 13.61 -13.52
CA LYS A 99 -2.08 14.42 -14.27
C LYS A 99 -3.48 14.23 -13.70
N CYS A 100 -3.74 14.88 -12.57
CA CYS A 100 -5.06 14.94 -11.95
C CYS A 100 -5.26 16.29 -11.25
N THR A 101 -6.52 16.67 -11.07
CA THR A 101 -6.94 17.82 -10.28
C THR A 101 -6.87 17.53 -8.78
N ASP A 102 -7.30 16.34 -8.37
CA ASP A 102 -7.12 15.82 -7.01
C ASP A 102 -7.07 14.29 -6.98
N ALA A 103 -6.43 13.74 -5.96
CA ALA A 103 -6.39 12.31 -5.70
C ALA A 103 -6.13 12.00 -4.22
N ILE A 104 -6.62 10.85 -3.75
CA ILE A 104 -6.24 10.27 -2.45
C ILE A 104 -5.77 8.84 -2.70
N ILE A 105 -4.49 8.59 -2.45
CA ILE A 105 -3.79 7.34 -2.77
C ILE A 105 -3.32 6.69 -1.47
N ASP A 106 -3.53 5.39 -1.35
CA ASP A 106 -3.10 4.59 -0.20
C ASP A 106 -1.87 3.75 -0.59
N GLY A 107 -0.86 3.73 0.28
CA GLY A 107 0.41 3.06 -0.01
C GLY A 107 1.26 2.79 1.22
N GLU A 108 2.40 2.16 1.01
CA GLU A 108 3.43 1.90 2.03
C GLU A 108 4.75 2.54 1.59
N ILE A 109 5.35 3.35 2.47
CA ILE A 109 6.72 3.83 2.27
C ILE A 109 7.69 2.83 2.87
N VAL A 110 8.68 2.42 2.09
CA VAL A 110 9.68 1.42 2.44
C VAL A 110 11.09 1.87 2.06
N VAL A 111 12.07 1.17 2.63
CA VAL A 111 13.45 1.10 2.12
C VAL A 111 13.73 -0.35 1.77
N LEU A 112 14.34 -0.58 0.60
CA LEU A 112 14.77 -1.92 0.22
C LEU A 112 16.20 -2.18 0.71
N ALA A 113 16.44 -3.38 1.23
CA ALA A 113 17.78 -3.90 1.43
C ALA A 113 18.42 -4.26 0.07
N ASP A 114 19.71 -4.61 0.08
CA ASP A 114 20.44 -5.02 -1.12
C ASP A 114 19.84 -6.28 -1.78
N SER A 115 19.12 -7.09 -1.01
CA SER A 115 18.33 -8.23 -1.50
C SER A 115 17.06 -7.82 -2.26
N GLY A 116 16.69 -6.55 -2.27
CA GLY A 116 15.45 -6.03 -2.86
C GLY A 116 14.21 -6.17 -1.97
N ILE A 117 14.35 -6.70 -0.75
CA ILE A 117 13.25 -6.88 0.21
C ILE A 117 13.10 -5.63 1.09
N SER A 118 11.87 -5.22 1.38
CA SER A 118 11.60 -4.09 2.27
C SER A 118 12.09 -4.39 3.70
N SER A 119 12.82 -3.45 4.29
CA SER A 119 13.33 -3.55 5.66
C SER A 119 12.89 -2.36 6.51
N PHE A 120 12.09 -2.64 7.53
CA PHE A 120 11.65 -1.61 8.47
C PHE A 120 12.81 -1.03 9.28
N ALA A 121 13.80 -1.85 9.65
CA ALA A 121 14.99 -1.39 10.37
C ALA A 121 15.79 -0.36 9.55
N LEU A 122 15.99 -0.63 8.25
CA LEU A 122 16.66 0.33 7.35
C LEU A 122 15.84 1.60 7.17
N LEU A 123 14.51 1.49 7.03
CA LEU A 123 13.61 2.62 6.94
C LEU A 123 13.71 3.53 8.19
N GLN A 124 13.73 2.94 9.38
CA GLN A 124 13.90 3.71 10.63
C GLN A 124 15.27 4.38 10.71
N ALA A 125 16.35 3.67 10.35
CA ALA A 125 17.70 4.23 10.34
C ALA A 125 17.81 5.42 9.37
N ASP A 126 17.27 5.30 8.16
CA ASP A 126 17.27 6.36 7.15
C ASP A 126 16.45 7.57 7.60
N LEU A 127 15.27 7.32 8.16
CA LEU A 127 14.41 8.37 8.70
C LEU A 127 15.07 9.14 9.86
N SER A 128 15.72 8.43 10.79
CA SER A 128 16.45 9.02 11.91
C SER A 128 17.67 9.83 11.46
N ALA A 129 18.33 9.40 10.38
CA ALA A 129 19.47 10.11 9.78
C ALA A 129 19.05 11.26 8.85
N GLY A 130 17.75 11.45 8.59
CA GLY A 130 17.25 12.46 7.65
C GLY A 130 17.57 12.15 6.18
N ARG A 131 17.90 10.89 5.85
CA ARG A 131 18.12 10.45 4.46
C ARG A 131 16.78 10.29 3.75
N THR A 132 16.64 10.85 2.55
CA THR A 132 15.37 10.87 1.79
C THR A 132 15.48 10.27 0.39
N ASP A 133 16.68 9.88 -0.02
CA ASP A 133 17.03 9.42 -1.37
C ASP A 133 16.67 7.95 -1.64
N ARG A 134 16.47 7.14 -0.58
CA ARG A 134 16.20 5.70 -0.67
C ARG A 134 14.73 5.30 -0.47
N PHE A 135 13.86 6.27 -0.17
CA PHE A 135 12.46 5.98 0.11
C PHE A 135 11.71 5.65 -1.17
N LEU A 136 10.99 4.52 -1.13
CA LEU A 136 10.05 4.11 -2.17
C LEU A 136 8.64 4.07 -1.60
N TYR A 137 7.68 4.56 -2.36
CA TYR A 137 6.26 4.55 -2.02
C TYR A 137 5.50 3.57 -2.91
N TYR A 138 5.24 2.38 -2.37
CA TYR A 138 4.43 1.36 -3.04
C TYR A 138 2.95 1.65 -2.81
N VAL A 139 2.27 2.13 -3.86
CA VAL A 139 0.85 2.48 -3.83
C VAL A 139 0.00 1.32 -4.30
N PHE A 140 -1.05 0.98 -3.54
CA PHE A 140 -1.88 -0.20 -3.80
C PHE A 140 -3.38 0.08 -3.89
N ASP A 141 -3.86 1.30 -3.59
CA ASP A 141 -5.28 1.65 -3.70
C ASP A 141 -5.48 3.15 -3.99
N LEU A 142 -6.62 3.49 -4.59
CA LEU A 142 -7.02 4.84 -4.98
C LEU A 142 -8.45 5.11 -4.46
N MET A 143 -8.56 6.04 -3.51
CA MET A 143 -9.83 6.35 -2.84
C MET A 143 -10.57 7.52 -3.49
N ARG A 144 -9.86 8.39 -4.22
CA ARG A 144 -10.42 9.57 -4.89
C ARG A 144 -9.60 9.89 -6.14
N LEU A 145 -10.29 10.34 -7.19
CA LEU A 145 -9.66 10.87 -8.41
C LEU A 145 -10.57 11.93 -9.05
N ASP A 146 -10.01 13.10 -9.37
CA ASP A 146 -10.68 14.16 -10.13
C ASP A 146 -12.08 14.53 -9.61
N GLY A 147 -12.16 14.70 -8.29
CA GLY A 147 -13.41 15.04 -7.62
C GLY A 147 -14.31 13.86 -7.28
N GLN A 148 -14.08 12.68 -7.85
CA GLN A 148 -14.89 11.47 -7.66
C GLN A 148 -14.41 10.65 -6.47
N ASP A 149 -15.34 10.22 -5.61
CA ASP A 149 -15.08 9.28 -4.52
C ASP A 149 -15.17 7.85 -5.06
N LEU A 150 -14.04 7.14 -5.09
CA LEU A 150 -13.94 5.79 -5.64
C LEU A 150 -14.12 4.71 -4.57
N ARG A 151 -14.28 5.05 -3.28
CA ARG A 151 -14.33 4.05 -2.20
C ARG A 151 -15.45 3.04 -2.34
N LYS A 152 -16.54 3.39 -3.02
CA LYS A 152 -17.67 2.49 -3.25
C LYS A 152 -17.44 1.53 -4.41
N GLU A 153 -16.48 1.82 -5.28
CA GLU A 153 -16.16 1.00 -6.45
C GLU A 153 -15.43 -0.29 -6.03
N PRO A 154 -15.53 -1.37 -6.82
CA PRO A 154 -14.74 -2.59 -6.63
C PRO A 154 -13.23 -2.32 -6.60
N LEU A 155 -12.47 -3.14 -5.86
CA LEU A 155 -11.00 -3.01 -5.77
C LEU A 155 -10.33 -3.07 -7.14
N VAL A 156 -10.79 -3.94 -8.04
CA VAL A 156 -10.25 -4.06 -9.40
C VAL A 156 -10.33 -2.73 -10.16
N GLU A 157 -11.46 -2.02 -10.07
CA GLU A 157 -11.65 -0.73 -10.73
C GLU A 157 -10.75 0.35 -10.13
N ARG A 158 -10.60 0.35 -8.79
CA ARG A 158 -9.71 1.30 -8.11
C ARG A 158 -8.24 1.07 -8.46
N LYS A 159 -7.82 -0.20 -8.57
CA LYS A 159 -6.45 -0.55 -8.98
C LYS A 159 -6.19 -0.21 -10.44
N GLN A 160 -7.15 -0.44 -11.33
CA GLN A 160 -7.03 -0.04 -12.74
C GLN A 160 -6.91 1.49 -12.86
N ALA A 161 -7.77 2.25 -12.20
CA ALA A 161 -7.69 3.71 -12.18
C ALA A 161 -6.37 4.22 -11.60
N LEU A 162 -5.83 3.55 -10.56
CA LEU A 162 -4.50 3.87 -10.02
C LEU A 162 -3.40 3.62 -11.04
N GLN A 163 -3.42 2.47 -11.72
CA GLN A 163 -2.43 2.13 -12.73
C GLN A 163 -2.46 3.11 -13.92
N ASP A 164 -3.65 3.49 -14.37
CA ASP A 164 -3.85 4.47 -15.43
C ASP A 164 -3.34 5.85 -15.03
N LEU A 165 -3.58 6.28 -13.78
CA LEU A 165 -3.09 7.53 -13.23
C LEU A 165 -1.56 7.58 -13.18
N LEU A 166 -0.93 6.49 -12.75
CA LEU A 166 0.53 6.39 -12.67
C LEU A 166 1.18 6.30 -14.06
N GLY A 167 0.49 5.68 -15.02
CA GLY A 167 1.01 5.43 -16.36
C GLY A 167 2.26 4.55 -16.36
N LYS A 168 3.08 4.68 -17.40
CA LYS A 168 4.36 3.95 -17.48
C LYS A 168 5.37 4.55 -16.50
N GLN A 169 5.86 3.73 -15.58
CA GLN A 169 6.85 4.14 -14.58
C GLN A 169 8.25 3.67 -14.98
N PRO A 170 9.27 4.54 -14.94
CA PRO A 170 10.66 4.11 -15.09
C PRO A 170 11.08 3.25 -13.90
N GLY A 171 12.08 2.37 -14.07
CA GLY A 171 12.59 1.53 -12.97
C GLY A 171 13.12 2.34 -11.77
N SER A 172 13.51 3.60 -12.00
CA SER A 172 13.97 4.54 -10.98
C SER A 172 12.84 5.32 -10.27
N SER A 173 11.56 5.03 -10.56
CA SER A 173 10.44 5.76 -9.93
C SER A 173 10.42 5.52 -8.42
N ALA A 174 10.32 6.60 -7.66
CA ALA A 174 10.14 6.57 -6.21
C ALA A 174 8.71 6.16 -5.81
N VAL A 175 7.69 6.46 -6.62
CA VAL A 175 6.31 5.99 -6.47
C VAL A 175 6.11 4.79 -7.38
N ARG A 176 5.67 3.66 -6.84
CA ARG A 176 5.56 2.40 -7.58
C ARG A 176 4.18 1.78 -7.39
N PHE A 177 3.56 1.34 -8.48
CA PHE A 177 2.35 0.52 -8.36
C PHE A 177 2.69 -0.82 -7.68
N SER A 178 1.95 -1.16 -6.63
CA SER A 178 1.99 -2.48 -6.03
C SER A 178 1.07 -3.40 -6.81
N ASP A 179 1.69 -4.27 -7.61
CA ASP A 179 0.97 -5.25 -8.40
C ASP A 179 0.32 -6.34 -7.52
N HIS A 180 -0.52 -7.15 -8.16
CA HIS A 180 -1.30 -8.19 -7.53
C HIS A 180 -1.37 -9.44 -8.41
N PHE A 181 -1.65 -10.56 -7.76
CA PHE A 181 -1.76 -11.86 -8.41
C PHE A 181 -3.14 -12.46 -8.15
N ALA A 182 -3.75 -13.03 -9.19
CA ALA A 182 -5.00 -13.80 -9.12
C ALA A 182 -4.73 -15.32 -9.09
N GLU A 183 -3.61 -15.71 -8.47
CA GLU A 183 -3.19 -17.09 -8.29
C GLU A 183 -3.74 -17.68 -6.98
N PRO A 184 -3.78 -19.01 -6.80
CA PRO A 184 -4.20 -19.60 -5.53
C PRO A 184 -3.40 -19.05 -4.34
N GLY A 185 -4.10 -18.47 -3.35
CA GLY A 185 -3.45 -17.77 -2.23
C GLY A 185 -2.39 -18.59 -1.48
N LYS A 186 -2.60 -19.91 -1.33
CA LYS A 186 -1.61 -20.81 -0.72
C LYS A 186 -0.29 -20.81 -1.49
N VAL A 187 -0.36 -20.93 -2.81
CA VAL A 187 0.82 -20.93 -3.69
C VAL A 187 1.53 -19.59 -3.58
N MET A 188 0.78 -18.49 -3.64
CA MET A 188 1.36 -17.15 -3.53
C MET A 188 2.05 -16.91 -2.17
N LEU A 189 1.44 -17.37 -1.06
CA LEU A 189 2.05 -17.28 0.26
C LEU A 189 3.33 -18.13 0.34
N GLU A 190 3.33 -19.37 -0.16
CA GLU A 190 4.51 -20.23 -0.19
C GLU A 190 5.68 -19.59 -0.96
N HIS A 191 5.40 -19.01 -2.14
CA HIS A 191 6.40 -18.30 -2.91
C HIS A 191 6.92 -17.05 -2.19
N ALA A 192 6.04 -16.25 -1.60
CA ALA A 192 6.45 -15.10 -0.81
C ALA A 192 7.42 -15.49 0.31
N CYS A 193 7.14 -16.58 1.02
CA CYS A 193 8.00 -17.05 2.11
C CYS A 193 9.34 -17.59 1.61
N ARG A 194 9.36 -18.31 0.48
CA ARG A 194 10.62 -18.77 -0.15
C ARG A 194 11.51 -17.60 -0.60
N MET A 195 10.90 -16.49 -0.97
CA MET A 195 11.60 -15.26 -1.36
C MET A 195 12.02 -14.40 -0.16
N GLY A 196 11.77 -14.83 1.07
CA GLY A 196 12.09 -14.07 2.29
C GLY A 196 11.21 -12.83 2.50
N LEU A 197 10.06 -12.73 1.81
CA LEU A 197 9.09 -11.66 2.03
C LEU A 197 8.34 -11.91 3.34
N GLU A 198 7.88 -10.82 3.96
CA GLU A 198 7.14 -10.83 5.23
C GLU A 198 5.77 -11.55 5.13
N GLY A 199 5.23 -11.68 3.92
CA GLY A 199 4.00 -12.40 3.63
C GLY A 199 3.19 -11.74 2.53
N ILE A 200 1.88 -11.92 2.57
CA ILE A 200 0.96 -11.36 1.59
C ILE A 200 -0.25 -10.67 2.24
N VAL A 201 -0.84 -9.74 1.51
CA VAL A 201 -2.15 -9.17 1.79
C VAL A 201 -3.10 -9.62 0.69
N SER A 202 -4.12 -10.38 1.07
CA SER A 202 -5.18 -10.85 0.19
C SER A 202 -6.37 -9.91 0.31
N LYS A 203 -6.86 -9.40 -0.80
CA LYS A 203 -7.95 -8.42 -0.85
C LYS A 203 -9.07 -8.92 -1.76
N ARG A 204 -10.32 -8.77 -1.32
CA ARG A 204 -11.51 -9.06 -2.13
C ARG A 204 -11.55 -8.16 -3.37
N ALA A 205 -11.54 -8.76 -4.55
CA ALA A 205 -11.51 -8.07 -5.85
C ALA A 205 -12.74 -7.17 -6.08
N ASP A 206 -13.90 -7.62 -5.59
CA ASP A 206 -15.20 -6.97 -5.72
C ASP A 206 -15.52 -5.97 -4.58
N ALA A 207 -14.68 -5.90 -3.55
CA ALA A 207 -15.04 -5.19 -2.33
C ALA A 207 -14.79 -3.68 -2.40
N PRO A 208 -15.69 -2.86 -1.82
CA PRO A 208 -15.45 -1.44 -1.62
C PRO A 208 -14.34 -1.20 -0.58
N TYR A 209 -13.73 -0.02 -0.64
CA TYR A 209 -12.84 0.46 0.40
C TYR A 209 -13.65 0.86 1.64
N ARG A 210 -13.42 0.15 2.75
CA ARG A 210 -14.05 0.48 4.04
C ARG A 210 -12.99 0.73 5.08
N SER A 211 -13.03 1.92 5.66
CA SER A 211 -12.17 2.32 6.78
C SER A 211 -12.34 1.39 7.98
N GLY A 212 -11.26 1.20 8.73
CA GLY A 212 -11.23 0.31 9.89
C GLY A 212 -11.00 -1.16 9.50
N ARG A 213 -11.10 -2.04 10.49
CA ARG A 213 -10.80 -3.46 10.34
C ARG A 213 -12.00 -4.22 9.80
N GLY A 214 -11.77 -5.01 8.75
CA GLY A 214 -12.77 -5.90 8.17
C GLY A 214 -12.17 -7.20 7.66
N LEU A 215 -12.98 -7.98 6.94
CA LEU A 215 -12.56 -9.25 6.32
C LEU A 215 -12.28 -9.13 4.83
N SER A 216 -12.56 -7.97 4.21
CA SER A 216 -12.24 -7.76 2.79
C SER A 216 -10.74 -7.73 2.53
N TRP A 217 -9.93 -7.39 3.54
CA TRP A 217 -8.48 -7.43 3.52
C TRP A 217 -8.00 -8.39 4.59
N VAL A 218 -7.22 -9.38 4.18
CA VAL A 218 -6.64 -10.41 5.04
C VAL A 218 -5.14 -10.38 4.87
N LYS A 219 -4.39 -10.40 5.96
CA LYS A 219 -2.94 -10.55 5.91
C LYS A 219 -2.55 -11.94 6.42
N SER A 220 -1.70 -12.60 5.67
CA SER A 220 -1.14 -13.90 6.01
C SER A 220 0.37 -13.75 5.96
N LYS A 221 1.02 -13.94 7.11
CA LYS A 221 2.46 -13.70 7.26
C LYS A 221 3.25 -14.97 7.04
N CYS A 222 4.45 -14.82 6.53
CA CYS A 222 5.45 -15.87 6.58
C CYS A 222 5.86 -16.05 8.03
N THR A 223 5.27 -17.05 8.68
CA THR A 223 5.66 -17.40 10.04
C THR A 223 6.98 -18.14 9.97
N LEU A 224 8.09 -17.41 10.16
CA LEU A 224 9.32 -18.05 10.58
C LEU A 224 9.06 -18.55 12.02
N ARG A 225 9.15 -19.87 12.19
CA ARG A 225 9.08 -20.50 13.49
C ARG A 225 10.50 -20.88 13.87
N GLN A 226 10.93 -20.37 15.01
CA GLN A 226 12.19 -20.69 15.66
C GLN A 226 11.84 -21.00 17.11
N GLU A 227 12.47 -22.03 17.65
CA GLU A 227 12.36 -22.32 19.08
C GLU A 227 13.25 -21.35 19.84
N PHE A 228 12.65 -20.61 20.76
CA PHE A 228 13.37 -19.71 21.65
C PHE A 228 13.17 -20.14 23.10
N VAL A 229 14.21 -19.95 23.90
CA VAL A 229 14.17 -20.05 25.36
C VAL A 229 13.69 -18.71 25.91
N ILE A 230 12.69 -18.72 26.77
CA ILE A 230 12.29 -17.53 27.52
C ILE A 230 13.31 -17.31 28.65
N GLY A 231 14.13 -16.26 28.50
CA GLY A 231 15.10 -15.85 29.53
C GLY A 231 14.50 -14.89 30.57
N GLY A 232 13.34 -14.30 30.29
CA GLY A 232 12.64 -13.43 31.22
C GLY A 232 11.42 -12.74 30.62
N TYR A 233 10.79 -11.86 31.39
CA TYR A 233 9.68 -11.04 30.93
C TYR A 233 9.66 -9.67 31.59
N LEU A 234 8.99 -8.72 30.94
CA LEU A 234 8.66 -7.43 31.53
C LEU A 234 7.17 -7.41 31.92
N PRO A 235 6.83 -7.03 33.16
CA PRO A 235 5.44 -6.87 33.58
C PRO A 235 4.81 -5.66 32.87
N SER A 236 3.49 -5.72 32.69
CA SER A 236 2.71 -4.60 32.15
C SER A 236 2.00 -3.85 33.28
N GLU A 237 2.08 -2.53 33.26
CA GLU A 237 1.39 -1.64 34.21
C GLU A 237 -0.07 -1.35 33.80
N LYS A 238 -0.54 -1.87 32.65
CA LYS A 238 -1.93 -1.70 32.19
C LYS A 238 -2.86 -2.70 32.85
N THR A 239 -3.97 -2.20 33.40
CA THR A 239 -5.06 -3.01 33.98
C THR A 239 -5.56 -4.06 32.98
N GLY A 240 -5.65 -5.32 33.44
CA GLY A 240 -6.09 -6.45 32.62
C GLY A 240 -5.01 -7.06 31.71
N ARG A 241 -3.76 -6.56 31.73
CA ARG A 241 -2.65 -7.13 30.96
C ARG A 241 -1.42 -7.30 31.85
N GLY A 242 -1.15 -8.53 32.30
CA GLY A 242 -0.05 -8.83 33.23
C GLY A 242 1.35 -8.86 32.59
N LEU A 243 1.44 -9.05 31.28
CA LEU A 243 2.69 -9.23 30.54
C LEU A 243 2.86 -8.12 29.48
N ARG A 244 4.01 -7.42 29.50
CA ARG A 244 4.36 -6.41 28.50
C ARG A 244 5.14 -7.02 27.34
N SER A 245 6.18 -7.79 27.63
CA SER A 245 7.04 -8.44 26.62
C SER A 245 7.78 -9.64 27.21
N LEU A 246 8.25 -10.53 26.33
CA LEU A 246 9.16 -11.64 26.66
C LEU A 246 10.58 -11.29 26.21
N LEU A 247 11.56 -11.68 27.00
CA LEU A 247 12.98 -11.71 26.64
C LEU A 247 13.26 -13.13 26.16
N VAL A 248 13.62 -13.28 24.90
CA VAL A 248 13.80 -14.59 24.26
C VAL A 248 15.22 -14.73 23.72
N GLY A 249 15.72 -15.96 23.66
CA GLY A 249 17.02 -16.27 23.08
C GLY A 249 17.04 -17.64 22.43
N TYR A 250 18.04 -17.93 21.61
CA TYR A 250 18.22 -19.23 20.94
C TYR A 250 19.60 -19.80 21.24
N HIS A 251 19.72 -21.13 21.20
CA HIS A 251 21.01 -21.79 21.40
C HIS A 251 21.76 -21.91 20.08
N GLU A 252 22.99 -21.41 20.04
CA GLU A 252 23.91 -21.60 18.92
C GLU A 252 25.33 -21.83 19.47
N GLY A 253 25.99 -22.92 19.03
CA GLY A 253 27.33 -23.27 19.50
C GLY A 253 27.40 -23.51 21.01
N GLY A 254 26.33 -24.04 21.63
CA GLY A 254 26.26 -24.30 23.06
C GLY A 254 26.06 -23.05 23.94
N LYS A 255 25.88 -21.86 23.34
CA LYS A 255 25.63 -20.61 24.06
C LYS A 255 24.22 -20.11 23.78
N LEU A 256 23.59 -19.51 24.79
CA LEU A 256 22.31 -18.83 24.64
C LEU A 256 22.58 -17.41 24.13
N HIS A 257 22.05 -17.09 22.96
CA HIS A 257 22.12 -15.75 22.36
C HIS A 257 20.77 -15.07 22.50
N TYR A 258 20.77 -13.81 22.92
CA TYR A 258 19.57 -12.99 22.98
C TYR A 258 19.08 -12.67 21.56
N ALA A 259 17.76 -12.72 21.33
CA ALA A 259 17.12 -12.53 20.03
C ALA A 259 16.40 -11.18 19.90
#